data_AF-A0A381FBC4-F1
#
_entry.id   AF-A0A381FBC4-F1
#
_cell.length_a   1.000
_cell.length_b   1.000
_cell.length_c   1.000
_cell.angle_alpha   90.00
_cell.angle_beta   90.00
_cell.angle_gamma   90.00
#
_symmetry.space_group_name_H-M   'P 1'
#
loop_
_entity.id
_entity.type
_entity.pdbx_description
1 polymer ?
#
loop_
_entity_poly.entity_id
_entity_poly.type
_entity_poly.pdbx_seq_one_letter_code
_entity_poly.pdbx_strand_id
1 'polypeptide(L)'
;MKLKATIVEETDPNDNSVIVSFEGDQNKKHYEVKCSFNPFVHKMRKWDSWEMVIKWDSEIYTDEKSGNKSYFTYLLCDKAVEINSPYGKKD
;
A
#
# COMPACT_ATOMS: atom_id res chain seq x y z
N MET A 1 8.72 7.03 -4.75
CA MET A 1 7.84 8.20 -4.96
C MET A 1 7.03 8.45 -3.70
N LYS A 2 6.65 9.70 -3.39
CA LYS A 2 5.78 10.01 -2.25
C LYS A 2 4.34 10.11 -2.74
N LEU A 3 3.44 9.29 -2.21
CA LEU A 3 2.02 9.30 -2.57
C LEU A 3 1.18 9.45 -1.31
N LYS A 4 0.15 10.30 -1.40
CA LYS A 4 -0.88 10.37 -0.37
C LYS A 4 -1.89 9.26 -0.63
N ALA A 5 -2.24 8.54 0.42
CA ALA A 5 -3.12 7.40 0.33
C ALA A 5 -4.06 7.37 1.54
N THR A 6 -5.30 6.97 1.30
CA THR A 6 -6.27 6.68 2.35
C THR A 6 -6.35 5.18 2.52
N ILE A 7 -6.23 4.69 3.75
CA ILE A 7 -6.43 3.28 4.07
C ILE A 7 -7.91 2.95 3.91
N VAL A 8 -8.24 1.90 3.17
CA VAL A 8 -9.65 1.54 2.86
C VAL A 8 -10.13 0.28 3.57
N GLU A 9 -9.22 -0.52 4.10
CA GLU A 9 -9.52 -1.75 4.85
C GLU A 9 -8.81 -1.78 6.21
N GLU A 10 -9.28 -2.62 7.13
CA GLU A 10 -8.63 -2.82 8.42
C GLU A 10 -7.30 -3.55 8.23
N THR A 11 -6.28 -3.16 9.00
CA THR A 11 -4.96 -3.83 8.97
C THR A 11 -4.96 -5.08 9.85
N ASP A 12 -4.29 -6.15 9.40
CA ASP A 12 -4.14 -7.39 10.16
C ASP A 12 -2.85 -7.36 11.01
N PRO A 13 -2.87 -7.77 12.29
CA PRO A 13 -1.66 -7.92 13.11
C PRO A 13 -0.62 -8.91 12.54
N ASN A 14 -1.01 -9.83 11.68
CA ASN A 14 -0.14 -10.85 11.09
C ASN A 14 0.27 -10.55 9.64
N ASP A 15 -0.18 -9.43 9.07
CA ASP A 15 0.16 -9.02 7.71
C ASP A 15 0.92 -7.70 7.71
N ASN A 16 1.90 -7.60 6.81
CA ASN A 16 2.64 -6.37 6.57
C ASN A 16 2.08 -5.59 5.36
N SER A 17 0.94 -6.00 4.82
CA SER A 17 0.25 -5.27 3.75
C SER A 17 -0.83 -4.33 4.28
N VAL A 18 -1.17 -3.32 3.46
CA VAL A 18 -2.33 -2.45 3.69
C VAL A 18 -3.01 -2.17 2.36
N ILE A 19 -4.35 -2.17 2.36
CA ILE A 19 -5.14 -1.79 1.19
C ILE A 19 -5.43 -0.30 1.25
N VAL A 20 -5.04 0.40 0.19
CA VAL A 20 -5.15 1.87 0.11
C VAL A 20 -5.81 2.32 -1.19
N SER A 21 -6.35 3.54 -1.17
CA SER A 21 -6.69 4.31 -2.36
C SER A 21 -5.78 5.53 -2.45
N PHE A 22 -5.12 5.74 -3.58
CA PHE A 22 -4.21 6.87 -3.77
C PHE A 22 -4.97 8.14 -4.15
N GLU A 23 -4.58 9.26 -3.52
CA GLU A 23 -5.10 10.58 -3.87
C GLU A 23 -4.71 10.91 -5.32
N GLY A 24 -5.69 11.32 -6.12
CA GLY A 24 -5.50 11.66 -7.54
C GLY A 24 -5.69 10.51 -8.51
N ASP A 25 -5.88 9.26 -8.05
CA ASP A 25 -6.31 8.18 -8.95
C ASP A 25 -7.77 8.39 -9.39
N GLN A 26 -7.95 8.77 -10.66
CA GLN A 26 -9.24 9.02 -11.27
C GLN A 26 -10.13 7.77 -11.30
N ASN A 27 -9.52 6.59 -11.32
CA ASN A 27 -10.24 5.31 -11.38
C ASN A 27 -10.64 4.81 -9.99
N LYS A 28 -10.21 5.48 -8.92
CA LYS A 28 -10.50 5.13 -7.52
C LYS A 28 -10.23 3.66 -7.20
N LYS A 29 -9.15 3.11 -7.77
CA LYS A 29 -8.73 1.73 -7.55
C LYS A 29 -8.23 1.57 -6.12
N HIS A 30 -8.33 0.33 -5.64
CA HIS A 30 -7.71 -0.10 -4.40
C HIS A 30 -6.43 -0.84 -4.74
N TYR A 31 -5.39 -0.58 -3.95
CA TYR A 31 -4.07 -1.14 -4.15
C TYR A 31 -3.60 -1.79 -2.87
N GLU A 32 -3.08 -3.00 -2.99
CA GLU A 32 -2.28 -3.61 -1.93
C GLU A 32 -0.89 -2.98 -1.94
N VAL A 33 -0.46 -2.50 -0.77
CA VAL A 33 0.88 -1.97 -0.54
C VAL A 33 1.55 -2.80 0.55
N LYS A 34 2.66 -3.44 0.21
CA LYS A 34 3.47 -4.23 1.15
C LYS A 34 4.46 -3.31 1.87
N CYS A 35 4.35 -3.23 3.19
CA CYS A 35 5.19 -2.39 4.02
C CYS A 35 6.39 -3.17 4.56
N SER A 36 7.53 -2.50 4.75
CA SER A 36 8.70 -3.07 5.46
C SER A 36 8.49 -3.13 6.99
N PHE A 37 7.33 -2.69 7.46
CA PHE A 37 6.89 -2.62 8.85
C PHE A 37 5.45 -3.12 8.93
N ASN A 38 4.99 -3.49 10.12
CA ASN A 38 3.63 -3.97 10.33
C ASN A 38 2.64 -2.79 10.46
N PRO A 39 1.68 -2.60 9.53
CA PRO A 39 0.74 -1.48 9.58
C PRO A 39 -0.11 -1.44 10.87
N PHE A 40 -0.55 -2.61 11.35
CA PHE A 40 -1.36 -2.72 12.56
C PHE A 40 -0.59 -2.21 13.79
N VAL A 41 0.67 -2.61 13.97
CA VAL A 41 1.54 -2.12 15.06
C VAL A 41 1.76 -0.61 14.96
N HIS A 42 1.84 -0.09 13.73
CA HIS A 42 1.92 1.35 13.47
C HIS A 42 0.57 2.08 13.58
N LYS A 43 -0.47 1.41 14.08
CA LYS A 43 -1.83 1.94 14.27
C LYS A 43 -2.40 2.55 12.99
N MET A 44 -2.07 2.00 11.83
CA MET A 44 -2.67 2.38 10.55
C MET A 44 -4.12 1.89 10.51
N ARG A 45 -5.10 2.78 10.67
CA ARG A 45 -6.53 2.41 10.71
C ARG A 45 -7.21 2.72 9.40
N LYS A 46 -8.28 1.99 9.14
CA LYS A 46 -9.19 2.30 8.05
C LYS A 46 -9.61 3.78 8.11
N TRP A 47 -9.62 4.45 6.96
CA TRP A 47 -9.88 5.88 6.77
C TRP A 47 -8.82 6.87 7.21
N ASP A 48 -7.70 6.41 7.80
CA ASP A 48 -6.56 7.30 8.00
C ASP A 48 -5.92 7.66 6.66
N SER A 49 -5.41 8.88 6.58
CA SER A 49 -4.65 9.39 5.44
C SER A 49 -3.15 9.41 5.78
N TRP A 50 -2.33 8.85 4.89
CA TRP A 50 -0.90 8.71 5.07
C TRP A 50 -0.13 9.18 3.82
N GLU A 51 1.03 9.79 4.02
CA GLU A 51 2.03 9.97 2.96
C GLU A 51 2.96 8.76 2.98
N MET A 52 2.95 7.97 1.91
CA MET A 52 3.72 6.74 1.77
C MET A 52 4.84 6.90 0.76
N VAL A 53 6.03 6.41 1.09
CA VAL A 53 7.17 6.32 0.16
C VAL A 53 7.08 5.00 -0.59
N ILE A 54 6.43 5.04 -1.76
CA ILE A 54 6.17 3.88 -2.60
C ILE A 54 7.35 3.59 -3.55
N LYS A 55 7.68 2.31 -3.68
CA LYS A 55 8.55 1.74 -4.72
C LYS A 55 7.76 0.71 -5.51
N TRP A 56 8.09 0.59 -6.79
CA TRP A 56 7.52 -0.41 -7.68
C TRP A 56 8.51 -1.54 -7.77
N ASP A 57 8.04 -2.76 -7.55
CA ASP A 57 8.83 -3.96 -7.75
C ASP A 57 8.10 -4.84 -8.76
N SER A 58 8.83 -5.44 -9.70
CA SER A 58 8.23 -6.20 -10.78
C SER A 58 8.92 -7.53 -10.95
N GLU A 59 8.17 -8.60 -10.80
CA GLU A 59 8.60 -9.95 -11.16
C GLU A 59 8.14 -10.25 -12.59
N ILE A 60 9.09 -10.66 -13.43
CA ILE A 60 8.83 -11.04 -14.82
C ILE A 60 8.79 -12.56 -14.89
N TYR A 61 7.60 -13.10 -15.11
CA TYR A 61 7.41 -14.51 -15.40
C TYR A 61 7.40 -14.71 -16.92
N THR A 62 8.19 -15.66 -17.42
CA THR A 62 8.15 -16.06 -18.83
C THR A 62 7.60 -17.46 -18.92
N ASP A 63 6.49 -17.63 -19.63
CA ASP A 63 5.89 -18.93 -19.87
C ASP A 63 6.80 -19.77 -20.77
N GLU A 64 7.24 -20.94 -20.29
CA GLU A 64 8.23 -21.77 -20.99
C GLU A 64 7.71 -22.36 -22.31
N LYS A 65 6.39 -22.49 -22.48
CA LYS A 65 5.78 -23.11 -23.66
C LYS A 65 5.51 -22.11 -24.78
N SER A 66 5.06 -20.91 -24.44
CA SER A 66 4.65 -19.86 -25.39
C SER A 66 5.67 -18.73 -25.53
N GLY A 67 6.61 -18.60 -24.59
CA GLY A 67 7.56 -17.48 -24.54
C GLY A 67 6.93 -16.15 -24.11
N ASN A 68 5.64 -16.13 -23.75
CA ASN A 68 4.94 -14.93 -23.34
C ASN A 68 5.41 -14.47 -21.96
N LYS A 69 5.51 -13.14 -21.78
CA LYS A 69 5.90 -12.51 -20.52
C LYS A 69 4.69 -11.98 -19.77
N SER A 70 4.61 -12.30 -18.49
CA SER A 70 3.68 -11.72 -17.52
C SER A 70 4.46 -10.90 -16.51
N TYR A 71 3.97 -9.70 -16.21
CA TYR A 71 4.58 -8.78 -15.26
C TYR A 71 3.71 -8.72 -14.01
N PHE A 72 4.24 -9.16 -12.88
CA PHE A 72 3.60 -9.02 -11.58
C PHE A 72 4.23 -7.83 -10.87
N THR A 73 3.45 -6.76 -10.72
CA THR A 73 3.94 -5.52 -10.10
C THR A 73 3.41 -5.41 -8.68
N TYR A 74 4.32 -5.27 -7.73
CA TYR A 74 4.05 -5.03 -6.33
C TYR A 74 4.36 -3.57 -5.97
N LEU A 75 3.56 -3.00 -5.08
CA LEU A 75 3.85 -1.70 -4.46
C LEU A 75 4.46 -1.95 -3.09
N LEU A 76 5.67 -1.45 -2.89
CA LEU A 76 6.42 -1.58 -1.64
C LEU A 76 6.47 -0.24 -0.91
N CYS A 77 6.40 -0.24 0.42
CA CYS A 77 6.46 0.95 1.27
C CYS A 77 7.46 0.77 2.41
N ASP A 78 8.52 1.59 2.42
CA ASP A 78 9.54 1.52 3.48
C ASP A 78 9.30 2.57 4.58
N LYS A 79 8.56 3.62 4.26
CA LYS A 79 8.33 4.77 5.15
C LYS A 79 6.94 5.34 4.90
N ALA A 80 6.22 5.60 5.98
CA ALA A 80 4.94 6.29 5.92
C ALA A 80 4.82 7.28 7.07
N VAL A 81 4.15 8.41 6.80
CA VAL A 81 3.87 9.45 7.79
C VAL A 81 2.37 9.73 7.80
N GLU A 82 1.76 9.71 8.98
CA GLU A 82 0.35 10.02 9.13
C GLU A 82 0.11 11.50 8.83
N ILE A 83 -0.88 11.77 7.97
CA ILE A 83 -1.31 13.12 7.61
C ILE A 83 -2.52 13.52 8.44
N ASN A 84 -3.50 12.61 8.51
CA ASN A 84 -4.77 12.86 9.16
C ASN A 84 -5.42 11.55 9.61
N SER A 85 -6.10 11.59 10.75
CA SER A 85 -6.98 10.52 11.19
C SER A 85 -8.35 11.09 11.54
N PRO A 86 -9.45 10.51 11.02
CA PRO A 86 -10.79 10.90 11.44
C PRO A 86 -11.08 10.54 12.91
N TYR A 87 -10.23 9.74 13.54
CA TYR A 87 -10.37 9.32 14.94
C TYR A 87 -9.62 10.22 15.94
N GLY A 88 -8.98 11.30 15.47
CA GLY A 88 -8.17 12.20 16.30
C GLY A 88 -6.70 11.77 16.42
N LYS A 89 -5.95 12.44 17.30
CA LYS A 89 -4.52 12.12 17.51
C LYS A 89 -4.37 10.75 18.14
N LYS A 90 -3.39 9.99 17.66
CA LYS A 90 -2.98 8.72 18.26
C LYS A 90 -1.98 9.01 19.38
N ASP A 91 -2.26 8.46 20.56
CA ASP A 91 -1.36 8.46 21.72
C ASP A 91 -0.15 7.54 21.51
#